data_AF-A0A147DN78-F1
#
_entry.id   AF-A0A147DN78-F1
#
_cell.length_a   1.000
_cell.length_b   1.000
_cell.length_c   1.000
_cell.angle_alpha   90.00
_cell.angle_beta   90.00
_cell.angle_gamma   90.00
#
_symmetry.space_group_name_H-M   'P 1'
#
loop_
_entity.id
_entity.type
_entity.pdbx_description
1 polymer ?
#
loop_
_entity_poly.entity_id
_entity_poly.type
_entity_poly.pdbx_seq_one_letter_code
_entity_poly.pdbx_strand_id
1 'polypeptide(L)'
;MHYRLMNEYGVDWPLWDDDGPCPEGTPALSPRLTAEVRAWTRDFDEHYDAESGWPTESSARSHERRGRLLLELLARELAPLDDVVLEYWETNRRRGL
;
A
#
# COMPACT_ATOMS: atom_id res chain seq x y z
N MET A 1 4.76 13.95 -11.19
CA MET A 1 3.73 13.77 -10.16
C MET A 1 4.39 13.06 -9.00
N HIS A 2 4.02 13.43 -7.78
CA HIS A 2 4.51 12.76 -6.58
C HIS A 2 3.43 11.82 -6.07
N TYR A 3 3.68 10.52 -6.15
CA TYR A 3 2.74 9.53 -5.68
C TYR A 3 3.11 9.01 -4.28
N ARG A 4 2.10 8.66 -3.49
CA ARG A 4 2.27 7.96 -2.22
C ARG A 4 1.52 6.65 -2.29
N LEU A 5 2.20 5.56 -1.95
CA LEU A 5 1.61 4.25 -1.69
C LEU A 5 1.29 4.18 -0.20
N MET A 6 0.00 4.18 0.14
CA MET A 6 -0.48 4.26 1.52
C MET A 6 -1.87 3.62 1.60
N ASN A 7 -2.06 2.62 2.47
CA ASN A 7 -3.41 2.13 2.74
C ASN A 7 -4.19 3.14 3.58
N GLU A 8 -5.50 3.12 3.40
CA GLU A 8 -6.47 3.85 4.21
C GLU A 8 -7.73 3.00 4.27
N TYR A 9 -8.45 3.06 5.40
CA TYR A 9 -9.64 2.27 5.58
C TYR A 9 -10.71 2.62 4.54
N GLY A 10 -11.21 1.59 3.86
CA GLY A 10 -12.24 1.73 2.84
C GLY A 10 -11.74 2.31 1.51
N VAL A 11 -10.42 2.36 1.29
CA VAL A 11 -9.80 2.80 0.04
C VAL A 11 -9.15 1.61 -0.67
N ASP A 12 -9.85 1.03 -1.65
CA ASP A 12 -9.37 -0.16 -2.41
C ASP A 12 -8.16 0.12 -3.33
N TRP A 13 -7.87 1.40 -3.58
CA TRP A 13 -6.76 1.85 -4.43
C TRP A 13 -5.81 2.75 -3.64
N PRO A 14 -4.72 2.21 -3.07
CA PRO A 14 -3.89 2.86 -2.06
C PRO A 14 -2.85 3.83 -2.68
N LEU A 15 -3.17 4.45 -3.81
CA LEU A 15 -2.30 5.43 -4.47
C LEU A 15 -2.89 6.82 -4.29
N TRP A 16 -2.03 7.74 -3.90
CA TRP A 16 -2.36 9.11 -3.61
C TRP A 16 -1.44 10.03 -4.39
N ASP A 17 -1.94 11.18 -4.78
CA ASP A 17 -1.14 12.29 -5.29
C ASP A 17 -1.15 13.46 -4.30
N ASP A 18 -0.72 14.63 -4.75
CA ASP A 18 -0.69 15.86 -3.97
C ASP A 18 -2.10 16.39 -3.64
N ASP A 19 -3.12 16.00 -4.42
CA ASP A 19 -4.51 16.47 -4.28
C ASP A 19 -5.37 15.49 -3.46
N GLY A 20 -4.94 14.24 -3.29
CA GLY A 20 -5.61 13.26 -2.44
C GLY A 20 -5.57 11.83 -3.00
N PRO A 21 -6.60 11.00 -2.71
CA PRO A 21 -6.63 9.63 -3.20
C PRO A 21 -6.83 9.64 -4.72
N CYS A 22 -5.96 8.93 -5.42
CA CYS A 22 -6.05 8.84 -6.87
C CYS A 22 -7.30 8.03 -7.26
N PRO A 23 -7.94 8.37 -8.39
CA PRO A 23 -8.95 7.50 -8.98
C PRO A 23 -8.38 6.12 -9.29
N GLU A 24 -9.23 5.11 -9.24
CA GLU A 24 -8.86 3.74 -9.57
C GLU A 24 -8.18 3.65 -10.95
N GLY A 25 -7.02 2.98 -11.01
CA GLY A 25 -6.23 2.87 -12.23
C GLY A 25 -5.42 4.11 -12.58
N THR A 26 -5.33 5.08 -11.68
CA THR A 26 -4.42 6.23 -11.75
C THR A 26 -3.34 6.10 -10.67
N PRO A 27 -2.04 6.17 -11.01
CA PRO A 27 -1.45 6.15 -12.35
C PRO A 27 -1.80 4.87 -13.13
N ALA A 28 -1.65 4.94 -14.45
CA ALA A 28 -1.92 3.79 -15.33
C ALA A 28 -0.83 2.74 -15.18
N LEU A 29 -1.16 1.62 -14.53
CA LEU A 29 -0.26 0.49 -14.29
C LEU A 29 -0.64 -0.72 -15.14
N SER A 30 0.29 -1.65 -15.28
CA SER A 30 0.02 -2.94 -15.87
C SER A 30 -1.09 -3.68 -15.12
N PRO A 31 -1.95 -4.47 -15.79
CA PRO A 31 -3.02 -5.21 -15.13
C PRO A 31 -2.53 -6.10 -13.99
N ARG A 32 -1.31 -6.64 -14.13
CA ARG A 32 -0.67 -7.43 -13.08
C ARG A 32 -0.36 -6.56 -11.86
N LEU A 33 0.32 -5.43 -12.02
CA LEU A 33 0.69 -4.60 -10.88
C LEU A 33 -0.55 -4.00 -10.20
N THR A 34 -1.57 -3.61 -10.97
CA THR A 34 -2.89 -3.20 -10.46
C THR A 34 -3.50 -4.27 -9.54
N ALA A 35 -3.50 -5.54 -9.96
CA ALA A 35 -4.03 -6.62 -9.13
C ALA A 35 -3.22 -6.84 -7.85
N GLU A 36 -1.90 -6.70 -7.92
CA GLU A 36 -1.00 -6.88 -6.79
C GLU A 36 -1.10 -5.76 -5.76
N VAL A 37 -1.30 -4.51 -6.21
CA VAL A 37 -1.57 -3.35 -5.35
C VAL A 37 -2.88 -3.56 -4.59
N ARG A 38 -3.96 -3.96 -5.27
CA ARG A 38 -5.24 -4.27 -4.60
C ARG A 38 -5.15 -5.43 -3.64
N ALA A 39 -4.39 -6.47 -4.00
CA ALA A 39 -4.20 -7.61 -3.12
C ALA A 39 -3.49 -7.22 -1.82
N TRP A 40 -2.56 -6.27 -1.89
CA TRP A 40 -1.89 -5.73 -0.71
C TRP A 40 -2.84 -4.91 0.17
N THR A 41 -3.67 -4.04 -0.41
CA THR A 41 -4.69 -3.29 0.36
C THR A 41 -5.73 -4.20 0.98
N ARG A 42 -6.20 -5.21 0.25
CA ARG A 42 -7.14 -6.19 0.82
C ARG A 42 -6.53 -6.95 2.00
N ASP A 43 -5.24 -7.29 1.96
CA ASP A 43 -4.54 -7.92 3.09
C ASP A 43 -4.50 -6.98 4.32
N PHE A 44 -4.38 -5.67 4.12
CA PHE A 44 -4.55 -4.68 5.18
C PHE A 44 -5.98 -4.69 5.75
N ASP A 45 -7.00 -4.54 4.90
CA ASP A 45 -8.39 -4.49 5.35
C ASP A 45 -8.85 -5.78 6.07
N GLU A 46 -8.33 -6.93 5.66
CA GLU A 46 -8.68 -8.23 6.24
C GLU A 46 -7.99 -8.50 7.59
N HIS A 47 -6.86 -7.85 7.87
CA HIS A 47 -5.98 -8.27 8.97
C HIS A 47 -5.54 -7.16 9.92
N TYR A 48 -5.46 -5.91 9.49
CA TYR A 48 -5.02 -4.81 10.34
C TYR A 48 -6.21 -4.12 11.01
N ASP A 49 -6.18 -4.08 12.34
CA ASP A 49 -7.17 -3.39 13.15
C ASP A 49 -6.61 -2.10 13.74
N ALA A 50 -7.39 -1.02 13.77
CA ALA A 50 -6.89 0.29 14.19
C ALA A 50 -6.51 0.31 15.68
N GLU A 51 -7.24 -0.45 16.51
CA GLU A 51 -7.04 -0.50 17.96
C GLU A 51 -5.94 -1.49 18.35
N SER A 52 -5.93 -2.67 17.73
CA SER A 52 -5.07 -3.79 18.11
C SER A 52 -3.90 -4.04 17.16
N GLY A 53 -3.87 -3.40 15.99
CA GLY A 53 -2.81 -3.53 14.98
C GLY A 53 -2.79 -4.87 14.27
N TRP A 54 -1.63 -5.24 13.73
CA TRP A 54 -1.44 -6.56 13.10
C TRP A 54 -1.60 -7.71 14.11
N PRO A 55 -2.17 -8.85 13.69
CA PRO A 55 -2.46 -9.99 14.57
C PRO A 55 -1.19 -10.70 15.03
N THR A 56 -0.13 -10.66 14.21
CA THR A 56 1.18 -11.22 14.56
C THR A 56 2.30 -10.34 13.99
N GLU A 57 3.50 -10.43 14.58
CA GLU A 57 4.69 -9.79 14.01
C GLU A 57 5.03 -10.34 12.61
N SER A 58 4.75 -11.62 12.36
CA SER A 58 4.99 -12.22 11.04
C SER A 58 4.09 -11.61 9.96
N SER A 59 2.81 -11.36 10.27
CA SER A 59 1.86 -10.68 9.39
C SER A 59 2.35 -9.26 9.09
N ALA A 60 2.66 -8.47 10.13
CA ALA A 60 3.17 -7.11 9.97
C ALA A 60 4.41 -7.05 9.05
N ARG A 61 5.41 -7.91 9.32
CA ARG A 61 6.64 -7.96 8.52
C ARG A 61 6.39 -8.43 7.09
N SER A 62 5.46 -9.35 6.88
CA SER A 62 5.15 -9.86 5.54
C SER A 62 4.43 -8.81 4.70
N HIS A 63 3.48 -8.11 5.31
CA HIS A 63 2.76 -7.01 4.69
C HIS A 63 3.70 -5.84 4.34
N GLU A 64 4.56 -5.41 5.28
CA GLU A 64 5.55 -4.35 5.04
C GLU A 64 6.51 -4.72 3.89
N ARG A 65 7.04 -5.95 3.89
CA ARG A 65 7.91 -6.44 2.79
C ARG A 65 7.18 -6.38 1.45
N ARG A 66 5.89 -6.70 1.43
CA ARG A 66 5.09 -6.64 0.22
C ARG A 66 4.93 -5.20 -0.28
N GLY A 67 4.63 -4.25 0.61
CA GLY A 67 4.56 -2.83 0.28
C GLY A 67 5.88 -2.29 -0.29
N ARG A 68 7.02 -2.67 0.30
CA ARG A 68 8.35 -2.30 -0.21
C ARG A 68 8.63 -2.87 -1.61
N LEU A 69 8.23 -4.12 -1.86
CA LEU A 69 8.36 -4.71 -3.19
C LEU A 69 7.47 -3.98 -4.22
N LEU A 70 6.24 -3.63 -3.84
CA LEU A 70 5.33 -2.87 -4.70
C LEU A 70 5.89 -1.49 -5.02
N LEU A 71 6.51 -0.81 -4.06
CA LEU A 71 7.19 0.47 -4.28
C LEU A 71 8.22 0.38 -5.42
N GLU A 72 9.08 -0.64 -5.39
CA GLU A 72 10.08 -0.86 -6.44
C GLU A 72 9.46 -1.16 -7.80
N LEU A 73 8.34 -1.88 -7.84
CA LEU A 73 7.64 -2.21 -9.06
C LEU A 73 6.92 -0.99 -9.64
N LEU A 74 6.26 -0.19 -8.80
CA LEU A 74 5.61 1.05 -9.18
C LEU A 74 6.63 2.02 -9.79
N ALA A 75 7.75 2.27 -9.11
CA ALA A 75 8.80 3.16 -9.60
C ALA A 75 9.34 2.77 -11.00
N ARG A 76 9.20 1.51 -11.42
CA ARG A 76 9.60 1.05 -12.76
C ARG A 76 8.53 1.25 -13.83
N GLU A 77 7.25 1.32 -13.44
CA GLU A 77 6.12 1.49 -14.37
C GLU A 77 5.66 2.96 -14.50
N LEU A 78 6.05 3.84 -13.56
CA LEU A 78 5.74 5.26 -13.62
C LEU A 78 6.46 6.00 -14.76
N ALA A 79 5.93 7.16 -15.14
CA ALA A 79 6.58 8.02 -16.10
C ALA A 79 7.94 8.53 -15.54
N PRO A 80 8.94 8.83 -16.38
CA PRO A 80 10.29 9.17 -15.92
C PRO A 80 10.41 10.40 -14.99
N LEU A 81 9.40 11.27 -14.96
CA LEU A 81 9.35 12.46 -14.12
C LEU A 81 8.45 12.29 -12.89
N ASP A 82 7.82 11.12 -12.76
CA ASP A 82 6.99 10.78 -11.62
C ASP A 82 7.81 9.96 -10.63
N ASP A 83 7.54 10.13 -9.35
CA ASP A 83 8.10 9.31 -8.29
C ASP A 83 6.99 8.73 -7.42
N VAL A 84 7.40 7.78 -6.58
CA VAL A 84 6.51 7.17 -5.59
C VAL A 84 7.29 6.93 -4.31
N VAL A 85 6.63 7.16 -3.18
CA VAL A 85 7.13 6.82 -1.85
C VAL A 85 6.14 5.90 -1.14
N LEU A 86 6.65 5.02 -0.27
CA LEU A 86 5.82 4.21 0.60
C LEU A 86 5.62 4.96 1.92
N GLU A 87 4.40 5.45 2.15
CA GLU A 87 4.01 6.09 3.40
C GLU A 87 3.41 5.03 4.35
N TYR A 88 4.30 4.29 5.03
CA TYR A 88 3.89 3.15 5.83
C TYR A 88 3.59 3.53 7.29
N TRP A 89 2.32 3.74 7.62
CA TRP A 89 1.88 4.13 8.97
C TRP A 89 1.39 2.97 9.85
N GLU A 90 1.07 1.83 9.24
CA GLU A 90 0.40 0.65 9.83
C GLU A 90 1.33 -0.19 10.73
N THR A 91 2.00 0.49 11.66
CA THR A 91 3.12 -0.06 12.44
C THR A 91 2.70 -0.64 13.78
N ASN A 92 1.43 -0.46 14.18
CA ASN A 92 0.87 -1.02 15.41
C ASN A 92 0.84 -2.55 15.35
N ARG A 93 1.04 -3.18 16.50
CA ARG A 93 1.07 -4.63 16.65
C ARG A 93 0.36 -5.03 17.93
N ARG A 94 -0.38 -6.14 17.88
CA ARG A 94 -1.03 -6.68 19.08
C ARG A 94 0.04 -7.09 20.08
N ARG A 95 0.00 -6.52 21.28
CA ARG A 95 0.92 -6.90 22.37
C ARG A 95 0.37 -8.14 23.06
N GLY A 96 1.12 -9.23 23.00
CA GLY A 96 0.83 -10.49 23.69
C GLY A 96 0.45 -11.62 22.74
N LEU A 97 1.41 -12.51 22.52
CA LEU A 97 1.19 -13.94 22.24
C LEU A 97 1.76 -14.71 23.43
#